data_AF-A0A8J4WFW0-F1
#
_entry.id   AF-A0A8J4WFW0-F1
#
_cell.length_a   1.000
_cell.length_b   1.000
_cell.length_c   1.000
_cell.angle_alpha   90.00
_cell.angle_beta   90.00
_cell.angle_gamma   90.00
#
_symmetry.space_group_name_H-M   'P 1'
#
loop_
_entity.id
_entity.type
_entity.pdbx_description
1 polymer ?
#
loop_
_entity_poly.entity_id
_entity_poly.type
_entity_poly.pdbx_seq_one_letter_code
_entity_poly.pdbx_strand_id
1 'polypeptide(L)'
;MRAGIGGGFPGRADVGSLVVADAMVAADLGSQTPDGFLSVDELGFGSSRVAADAALAARLRHELQRAGLAVSGGTAVTVSTATGTAETAAELLRRVPDAAAEGMEGFGVATAAQQFGVPALELRAISNAVGPRDRDAWRIKDALDALQAASSILRELDVRYADIDITNGLAANPDGPDTPEVMKISYAALPYVLNEYALLPAGGALGRGCGPLVLTANGTTDPAYLSGRRVAVPSERSTAYLLFRLWAAQNVPGGVGEIVVMPFDQIMPAVRDGKIDAGLVIHEARFTYQNYDLKLMTDLGNWWESDTGLPIPLGAIIARRNLDAHTLAGWARASVEYAWAHPEESKTYVMEHAQEMDPDVTAQHIGLYVNEFSANLGDDGYGAITALLGRAMKEGLVPEFDLDLLRI
;
A
#
# COMPACT_ATOMS: atom_id res chain seq x y z
N MET A 1 -1.69 -16.98 -7.12
CA MET A 1 -1.88 -18.16 -6.24
C MET A 1 -3.11 -18.95 -6.70
N ARG A 2 -3.02 -20.28 -6.76
CA ARG A 2 -4.16 -21.19 -7.01
C ARG A 2 -4.60 -21.80 -5.68
N ALA A 3 -5.89 -21.76 -5.38
CA ALA A 3 -6.44 -22.35 -4.17
C ALA A 3 -7.66 -23.21 -4.52
N GLY A 4 -7.86 -24.33 -3.83
CA GLY A 4 -8.99 -25.22 -4.08
C GLY A 4 -8.97 -26.46 -3.20
N ILE A 5 -9.97 -27.32 -3.36
CA ILE A 5 -9.96 -28.64 -2.72
C ILE A 5 -9.11 -29.64 -3.51
N GLY A 6 -8.71 -30.73 -2.86
CA GLY A 6 -7.92 -31.80 -3.48
C GLY A 6 -7.91 -33.07 -2.64
N GLY A 7 -7.27 -34.11 -3.20
CA GLY A 7 -6.98 -35.35 -2.47
C GLY A 7 -5.70 -35.22 -1.65
N GLY A 8 -5.64 -35.84 -0.48
CA GLY A 8 -4.43 -35.93 0.35
C GLY A 8 -3.81 -37.32 0.27
N PHE A 9 -2.49 -37.40 0.12
CA PHE A 9 -1.81 -38.70 0.17
C PHE A 9 -1.79 -39.22 1.62
N PRO A 10 -2.20 -40.47 1.87
CA PRO A 10 -2.20 -41.04 3.22
C PRO A 10 -0.83 -40.93 3.91
N GLY A 11 -0.83 -40.43 5.15
CA GLY A 11 0.41 -40.19 5.92
C GLY A 11 1.20 -38.95 5.50
N ARG A 12 0.68 -38.16 4.53
CA ARG A 12 1.27 -36.89 4.09
C ARG A 12 0.36 -35.69 4.35
N ALA A 13 -0.93 -35.84 4.09
CA ALA A 13 -1.93 -34.82 4.37
C ALA A 13 -3.28 -35.47 4.74
N ASP A 14 -3.82 -35.09 5.88
CA ASP A 14 -5.05 -35.66 6.42
C ASP A 14 -6.28 -34.91 5.90
N VAL A 15 -7.43 -35.59 5.87
CA VAL A 15 -8.70 -34.97 5.49
C VAL A 15 -9.03 -33.83 6.47
N GLY A 16 -9.40 -32.67 5.93
CA GLY A 16 -9.63 -31.43 6.68
C GLY A 16 -8.38 -30.57 6.90
N SER A 17 -7.18 -31.05 6.52
CA SER A 17 -5.96 -30.24 6.57
C SER A 17 -5.75 -29.42 5.28
N LEU A 18 -4.76 -28.54 5.33
CA LEU A 18 -4.28 -27.74 4.20
C LEU A 18 -2.89 -28.20 3.76
N VAL A 19 -2.59 -28.09 2.47
CA VAL A 19 -1.25 -28.28 1.89
C VAL A 19 -0.88 -27.02 1.13
N VAL A 20 0.21 -26.37 1.53
CA VAL A 20 0.86 -25.32 0.73
C VAL A 20 1.98 -25.98 -0.05
N ALA A 21 1.85 -25.97 -1.38
CA ALA A 21 2.75 -26.68 -2.27
C ALA A 21 4.17 -26.08 -2.24
N ASP A 22 5.18 -26.95 -2.11
CA ASP A 22 6.59 -26.60 -2.33
C ASP A 22 6.96 -26.69 -3.83
N ALA A 23 6.20 -27.51 -4.57
CA ALA A 23 6.28 -27.63 -6.01
C ALA A 23 4.94 -28.10 -6.58
N MET A 24 4.69 -27.76 -7.84
CA MET A 24 3.57 -28.25 -8.64
C MET A 24 4.13 -29.16 -9.73
N VAL A 25 3.66 -30.41 -9.79
CA VAL A 25 4.20 -31.43 -10.70
C VAL A 25 3.11 -32.06 -11.54
N ALA A 26 3.25 -32.08 -12.87
CA ALA A 26 2.38 -32.88 -13.74
C ALA A 26 2.79 -34.36 -13.69
N ALA A 27 2.20 -35.12 -12.77
CA ALA A 27 2.67 -36.47 -12.45
C ALA A 27 2.23 -37.56 -13.45
N ASP A 28 1.26 -37.24 -14.32
CA ASP A 28 0.77 -38.12 -15.38
C ASP A 28 1.02 -37.60 -16.80
N LEU A 29 1.75 -36.49 -16.95
CA LEU A 29 2.11 -35.92 -18.25
C LEU A 29 3.40 -36.57 -18.78
N GLY A 30 3.25 -37.46 -19.76
CA GLY A 30 4.35 -38.21 -20.33
C GLY A 30 3.90 -39.31 -21.29
N SER A 31 4.75 -40.31 -21.49
CA SER A 31 4.49 -41.47 -22.34
C SER A 31 4.61 -42.77 -21.55
N GLN A 32 3.67 -43.70 -21.76
CA GLN A 32 3.79 -45.05 -21.23
C GLN A 32 4.58 -45.92 -22.21
N THR A 33 5.57 -46.65 -21.70
CA THR A 33 6.42 -47.57 -22.45
C THR A 33 6.40 -48.98 -21.84
N PRO A 34 6.92 -50.02 -22.53
CA PRO A 34 7.07 -51.35 -21.96
C PRO A 34 7.90 -51.40 -20.66
N ASP A 35 8.83 -50.45 -20.50
CA ASP A 35 9.75 -50.39 -19.35
C ASP A 35 9.23 -49.47 -18.23
N GLY A 36 8.11 -48.77 -18.45
CA GLY A 36 7.51 -47.87 -17.47
C GLY A 36 7.06 -46.53 -18.06
N PHE A 37 6.66 -45.62 -17.18
CA PHE A 37 6.31 -44.24 -17.54
C PHE A 37 7.58 -43.41 -17.76
N LEU A 38 7.59 -42.62 -18.83
CA LEU A 38 8.58 -41.57 -19.08
C LEU A 38 7.90 -40.21 -18.99
N SER A 39 8.42 -39.34 -18.13
CA SER A 39 7.99 -37.95 -17.98
C SER A 39 8.35 -37.11 -19.21
N VAL A 40 7.74 -35.93 -19.35
CA VAL A 40 8.14 -34.95 -20.38
C VAL A 40 9.59 -34.48 -20.23
N ASP A 41 10.16 -34.50 -19.01
CA ASP A 41 11.59 -34.21 -18.77
C ASP A 41 12.48 -35.25 -19.48
N GLU A 42 12.19 -36.54 -19.25
CA GLU A 42 12.94 -37.66 -19.83
C GLU A 42 12.78 -37.75 -21.35
N LEU A 43 11.64 -37.29 -21.88
CA LEU A 43 11.37 -37.20 -23.30
C LEU A 43 11.98 -35.94 -23.97
N GLY A 44 12.51 -34.99 -23.20
CA GLY A 44 13.11 -33.76 -23.71
C GLY A 44 12.12 -32.67 -24.13
N PHE A 45 10.88 -32.70 -23.62
CA PHE A 45 9.80 -31.75 -23.95
C PHE A 45 9.60 -30.63 -22.92
N GLY A 46 10.63 -30.31 -22.13
CA GLY A 46 10.58 -29.30 -21.07
C GLY A 46 10.58 -29.94 -19.70
N SER A 47 9.95 -29.30 -18.71
CA SER A 47 9.88 -29.84 -17.36
C SER A 47 8.48 -30.14 -16.89
N SER A 48 8.28 -31.27 -16.20
CA SER A 48 7.04 -31.63 -15.50
C SER A 48 6.93 -31.02 -14.10
N ARG A 49 7.94 -30.26 -13.64
CA ARG A 49 8.00 -29.69 -12.30
C ARG A 49 8.22 -28.18 -12.34
N VAL A 50 7.38 -27.45 -11.62
CA VAL A 50 7.59 -26.04 -11.31
C VAL A 50 7.73 -25.90 -9.79
N ALA A 51 8.82 -25.29 -9.33
CA ALA A 51 9.01 -24.99 -7.91
C ALA A 51 8.09 -23.83 -7.50
N ALA A 52 7.51 -23.91 -6.29
CA ALA A 52 6.84 -22.75 -5.70
C ALA A 52 7.89 -21.74 -5.20
N ASP A 53 7.48 -20.48 -5.02
CA ASP A 53 8.34 -19.50 -4.35
C ASP A 53 8.52 -19.89 -2.88
N ALA A 54 9.75 -20.25 -2.49
CA ALA A 54 10.05 -20.80 -1.18
C ALA A 54 9.76 -19.82 -0.04
N ALA A 55 10.02 -18.52 -0.25
CA ALA A 55 9.81 -17.50 0.77
C ALA A 55 8.32 -17.25 0.97
N LEU A 56 7.55 -17.13 -0.11
CA LEU A 56 6.11 -16.94 -0.05
C LEU A 56 5.39 -18.18 0.48
N ALA A 57 5.79 -19.39 0.08
CA ALA A 57 5.22 -20.63 0.58
C ALA A 57 5.48 -20.80 2.09
N ALA A 58 6.70 -20.51 2.55
CA ALA A 58 7.03 -20.53 3.97
C ALA A 58 6.23 -19.51 4.78
N ARG A 59 6.10 -18.27 4.28
CA ARG A 59 5.30 -17.22 4.92
C ARG A 59 3.83 -17.62 5.01
N LEU A 60 3.24 -18.10 3.91
CA LEU A 60 1.84 -18.53 3.91
C LEU A 60 1.61 -19.67 4.91
N ARG A 61 2.48 -20.69 4.92
CA ARG A 61 2.38 -21.77 5.92
C ARG A 61 2.46 -21.23 7.35
N HIS A 62 3.41 -20.35 7.62
CA HIS A 62 3.57 -19.77 8.95
C HIS A 62 2.30 -19.02 9.41
N GLU A 63 1.71 -18.20 8.53
CA GLU A 63 0.49 -17.45 8.87
C GLU A 63 -0.72 -18.36 9.06
N LEU A 64 -0.88 -19.39 8.22
CA LEU A 64 -1.94 -20.39 8.39
C LEU A 64 -1.79 -21.16 9.72
N GLN A 65 -0.57 -21.54 10.10
CA GLN A 65 -0.28 -22.18 11.40
C GLN A 65 -0.57 -21.25 12.57
N ARG A 66 -0.18 -19.98 12.46
CA ARG A 66 -0.43 -18.95 13.49
C ARG A 66 -1.93 -18.72 13.70
N ALA A 67 -2.73 -18.86 12.66
CA ALA A 67 -4.19 -18.83 12.73
C ALA A 67 -4.83 -20.14 13.26
N GLY A 68 -4.03 -21.13 13.65
CA GLY A 68 -4.50 -22.39 14.21
C GLY A 68 -4.98 -23.42 13.17
N LEU A 69 -4.67 -23.21 11.89
CA LEU A 69 -5.06 -24.13 10.83
C LEU A 69 -4.03 -25.28 10.71
N ALA A 70 -4.53 -26.50 10.55
CA ALA A 70 -3.69 -27.67 10.28
C ALA A 70 -3.15 -27.58 8.85
N VAL A 71 -1.86 -27.26 8.69
CA VAL A 71 -1.22 -27.08 7.39
C VAL A 71 0.13 -27.76 7.32
N SER A 72 0.41 -28.41 6.19
CA SER A 72 1.70 -29.02 5.86
C SER A 72 2.29 -28.48 4.55
N GLY A 73 3.56 -28.79 4.32
CA GLY A 73 4.24 -28.65 3.05
C GLY A 73 4.30 -29.96 2.27
N GLY A 74 4.58 -29.88 0.98
CA GLY A 74 4.81 -31.02 0.11
C GLY A 74 4.56 -30.70 -1.36
N THR A 75 4.83 -31.67 -2.23
CA THR A 75 4.55 -31.50 -3.66
C THR A 75 3.05 -31.69 -3.93
N ALA A 76 2.45 -30.76 -4.66
CA ALA A 76 1.11 -30.92 -5.22
C ALA A 76 1.23 -31.53 -6.61
N VAL A 77 0.65 -32.73 -6.79
CA VAL A 77 0.59 -33.38 -8.09
C VAL A 77 -0.65 -32.92 -8.85
N THR A 78 -0.45 -32.57 -10.10
CA THR A 78 -1.48 -32.29 -11.08
C THR A 78 -1.72 -33.54 -11.90
N VAL A 79 -2.98 -33.98 -11.94
CA VAL A 79 -3.43 -35.14 -12.70
C VAL A 79 -4.53 -34.76 -13.68
N SER A 80 -4.51 -35.38 -14.86
CA SER A 80 -5.56 -35.27 -15.87
C SER A 80 -6.74 -36.18 -15.54
N THR A 81 -6.49 -37.28 -14.81
CA THR A 81 -7.51 -38.21 -14.33
C THR A 81 -7.35 -38.42 -12.83
N ALA A 82 -8.38 -38.08 -12.05
CA ALA A 82 -8.37 -38.25 -10.60
C ALA A 82 -8.07 -39.71 -10.20
N THR A 83 -7.15 -39.90 -9.26
CA THR A 83 -6.73 -41.23 -8.82
C THR A 83 -7.88 -41.97 -8.18
N GLY A 84 -8.11 -43.20 -8.62
CA GLY A 84 -9.26 -44.01 -8.18
C GLY A 84 -8.92 -45.40 -7.66
N THR A 85 -7.65 -45.77 -7.59
CA THR A 85 -7.18 -47.09 -7.14
C THR A 85 -5.93 -46.96 -6.26
N ALA A 86 -5.66 -47.99 -5.45
CA ALA A 86 -4.47 -48.00 -4.59
C ALA A 86 -3.18 -48.13 -5.42
N GLU A 87 -3.25 -48.86 -6.53
CA GLU A 87 -2.14 -49.09 -7.46
C GLU A 87 -1.70 -47.79 -8.13
N THR A 88 -2.65 -46.98 -8.60
CA THR A 88 -2.35 -45.67 -9.21
C THR A 88 -1.81 -44.69 -8.17
N ALA A 89 -2.34 -44.69 -6.94
CA ALA A 89 -1.79 -43.85 -5.86
C ALA A 89 -0.34 -44.24 -5.52
N ALA A 90 -0.04 -45.55 -5.44
CA ALA A 90 1.31 -46.05 -5.20
C ALA A 90 2.25 -45.70 -6.36
N GLU A 91 1.77 -45.76 -7.60
CA GLU A 91 2.52 -45.34 -8.77
C GLU A 91 2.89 -43.85 -8.74
N LEU A 92 1.93 -42.98 -8.40
CA LEU A 92 2.20 -41.55 -8.22
C LEU A 92 3.24 -41.29 -7.14
N LEU A 93 3.18 -42.01 -6.01
CA LEU A 93 4.20 -41.91 -4.95
C LEU A 93 5.57 -42.45 -5.37
N ARG A 94 5.64 -43.43 -6.27
CA ARG A 94 6.93 -43.87 -6.84
C ARG A 94 7.55 -42.80 -7.73
N ARG A 95 6.72 -42.10 -8.51
CA ARG A 95 7.16 -41.00 -9.39
C ARG A 95 7.51 -39.73 -8.62
N VAL A 96 6.70 -39.41 -7.60
CA VAL A 96 6.81 -38.20 -6.80
C VAL A 96 6.77 -38.59 -5.30
N PRO A 97 7.91 -38.98 -4.71
CA PRO A 97 7.97 -39.51 -3.34
C PRO A 97 7.48 -38.56 -2.24
N ASP A 98 7.54 -37.26 -2.50
CA ASP A 98 7.13 -36.17 -1.62
C ASP A 98 5.73 -35.61 -1.94
N ALA A 99 4.94 -36.31 -2.77
CA ALA A 99 3.56 -35.93 -3.07
C ALA A 99 2.72 -35.88 -1.79
N ALA A 100 2.11 -34.73 -1.52
CA ALA A 100 1.26 -34.49 -0.37
C ALA A 100 -0.21 -34.28 -0.75
N ALA A 101 -0.45 -33.64 -1.90
CA ALA A 101 -1.80 -33.37 -2.41
C ALA A 101 -1.94 -33.68 -3.89
N GLU A 102 -3.15 -34.01 -4.33
CA GLU A 102 -3.57 -34.20 -5.72
C GLU A 102 -4.61 -33.15 -6.13
N GLY A 103 -4.42 -32.55 -7.30
CA GLY A 103 -5.34 -31.61 -7.96
C GLY A 103 -5.26 -31.72 -9.49
N MET A 104 -5.97 -30.86 -10.23
CA MET A 104 -6.07 -30.98 -11.70
C MET A 104 -5.46 -29.81 -12.50
N GLU A 105 -5.17 -28.67 -11.88
CA GLU A 105 -4.76 -27.45 -12.63
C GLU A 105 -3.45 -26.81 -12.15
N GLY A 106 -2.88 -27.28 -11.03
CA GLY A 106 -1.76 -26.62 -10.33
C GLY A 106 -0.56 -26.35 -11.22
N PHE A 107 -0.08 -27.38 -11.92
CA PHE A 107 1.09 -27.31 -12.80
C PHE A 107 0.87 -26.38 -14.01
N GLY A 108 -0.34 -26.37 -14.59
CA GLY A 108 -0.67 -25.49 -15.72
C GLY A 108 -0.61 -24.02 -15.33
N VAL A 109 -1.19 -23.67 -14.17
CA VAL A 109 -1.11 -22.31 -13.60
C VAL A 109 0.32 -21.92 -13.28
N ALA A 110 1.10 -22.84 -12.67
CA ALA A 110 2.49 -22.59 -12.32
C ALA A 110 3.38 -22.37 -13.55
N THR A 111 3.19 -23.15 -14.61
CA THR A 111 3.90 -22.99 -15.89
C THR A 111 3.60 -21.63 -16.51
N ALA A 112 2.32 -21.21 -16.53
CA ALA A 112 1.95 -19.90 -17.04
C ALA A 112 2.60 -18.77 -16.21
N ALA A 113 2.55 -18.85 -14.88
CA ALA A 113 3.18 -17.85 -14.01
C ALA A 113 4.70 -17.75 -14.26
N GLN A 114 5.38 -18.89 -14.41
CA GLN A 114 6.81 -18.94 -14.71
C GLN A 114 7.16 -18.25 -16.04
N GLN A 115 6.31 -18.38 -17.08
CA GLN A 115 6.53 -17.71 -18.37
C GLN A 115 6.46 -16.18 -18.27
N PHE A 116 5.70 -15.64 -17.31
CA PHE A 116 5.59 -14.20 -17.07
C PHE A 116 6.49 -13.72 -15.92
N GLY A 117 7.34 -14.57 -15.35
CA GLY A 117 8.20 -14.22 -14.21
C GLY A 117 7.43 -13.92 -12.93
N VAL A 118 6.19 -14.43 -12.81
CA VAL A 118 5.32 -14.21 -11.64
C VAL A 118 5.46 -15.40 -10.67
N PRO A 119 5.63 -15.16 -9.36
CA PRO A 119 5.65 -16.22 -8.37
C PRO A 119 4.34 -17.05 -8.36
N ALA A 120 4.48 -18.37 -8.36
CA ALA A 120 3.35 -19.30 -8.22
C ALA A 120 3.29 -19.91 -6.81
N LEU A 121 2.06 -20.04 -6.31
CA LEU A 121 1.72 -20.75 -5.09
C LEU A 121 0.48 -21.59 -5.35
N GLU A 122 0.42 -22.79 -4.76
CA GLU A 122 -0.77 -23.63 -4.74
C GLU A 122 -1.13 -24.01 -3.29
N LEU A 123 -2.42 -23.84 -2.95
CA LEU A 123 -3.02 -24.23 -1.68
C LEU A 123 -4.11 -25.26 -1.94
N ARG A 124 -4.02 -26.43 -1.30
CA ARG A 124 -5.05 -27.47 -1.37
C ARG A 124 -5.65 -27.76 -0.01
N ALA A 125 -6.97 -27.66 0.10
CA ALA A 125 -7.72 -28.17 1.23
C ALA A 125 -8.15 -29.61 0.98
N ILE A 126 -7.80 -30.51 1.90
CA ILE A 126 -7.93 -31.95 1.66
C ILE A 126 -9.36 -32.42 1.95
N SER A 127 -10.08 -32.80 0.89
CA SER A 127 -11.46 -33.28 0.99
C SER A 127 -11.59 -34.80 1.11
N ASN A 128 -10.56 -35.53 0.71
CA ASN A 128 -10.55 -37.00 0.67
C ASN A 128 -9.11 -37.52 0.59
N ALA A 129 -8.92 -38.80 0.88
CA ALA A 129 -7.66 -39.47 0.61
C ALA A 129 -7.50 -39.76 -0.91
N VAL A 130 -6.27 -39.71 -1.40
CA VAL A 130 -5.88 -40.19 -2.75
C VAL A 130 -5.84 -41.72 -2.74
N GLY A 131 -6.47 -42.37 -3.72
CA GLY A 131 -6.54 -43.83 -3.81
C GLY A 131 -7.91 -44.35 -4.24
N PRO A 132 -8.35 -45.53 -3.74
CA PRO A 132 -9.68 -46.07 -4.00
C PRO A 132 -10.79 -45.06 -3.74
N ARG A 133 -11.74 -44.93 -4.68
CA ARG A 133 -12.83 -43.97 -4.54
C ARG A 133 -13.83 -44.43 -3.47
N ASP A 134 -13.89 -43.68 -2.39
CA ASP A 134 -14.92 -43.79 -1.36
C ASP A 134 -15.61 -42.42 -1.20
N ARG A 135 -16.82 -42.29 -1.75
CA ARG A 135 -17.59 -41.04 -1.70
C ARG A 135 -18.15 -40.75 -0.32
N ASP A 136 -18.36 -41.77 0.51
CA ASP A 136 -18.93 -41.60 1.85
C ASP A 136 -17.86 -41.07 2.83
N ALA A 137 -16.59 -41.30 2.52
CA ALA A 137 -15.45 -40.72 3.23
C ALA A 137 -15.15 -39.26 2.84
N TRP A 138 -15.78 -38.72 1.81
CA TRP A 138 -15.51 -37.34 1.38
C TRP A 138 -16.03 -36.33 2.41
N ARG A 139 -15.20 -35.32 2.69
CA ARG A 139 -15.47 -34.22 3.61
C ARG A 139 -15.30 -32.89 2.88
N ILE A 140 -16.09 -32.72 1.82
CA ILE A 140 -16.04 -31.52 0.97
C ILE A 140 -16.34 -30.27 1.80
N LYS A 141 -17.36 -30.33 2.68
CA LYS A 141 -17.71 -29.18 3.54
C LYS A 141 -16.54 -28.78 4.42
N ASP A 142 -15.91 -29.72 5.10
CA ASP A 142 -14.79 -29.44 6.01
C ASP A 142 -13.59 -28.86 5.25
N ALA A 143 -13.30 -29.36 4.03
CA ALA A 143 -12.26 -28.80 3.18
C ALA A 143 -12.59 -27.38 2.69
N LEU A 144 -13.86 -27.09 2.34
CA LEU A 144 -14.29 -25.74 1.98
C LEU A 144 -14.24 -24.78 3.17
N ASP A 145 -14.63 -25.23 4.36
CA ASP A 145 -14.55 -24.44 5.60
C ASP A 145 -13.08 -24.10 5.93
N ALA A 146 -12.17 -25.07 5.79
CA ALA A 146 -10.72 -24.85 5.96
C ALA A 146 -10.16 -23.89 4.89
N LEU A 147 -10.60 -24.04 3.63
CA LEU A 147 -10.20 -23.15 2.54
C LEU A 147 -10.70 -21.73 2.76
N GLN A 148 -11.94 -21.55 3.22
CA GLN A 148 -12.49 -20.24 3.56
C GLN A 148 -11.71 -19.59 4.70
N ALA A 149 -11.39 -20.33 5.76
CA ALA A 149 -10.57 -19.84 6.85
C ALA A 149 -9.18 -19.40 6.35
N ALA A 150 -8.54 -20.20 5.50
CA ALA A 150 -7.26 -19.85 4.88
C ALA A 150 -7.37 -18.59 3.99
N SER A 151 -8.40 -18.50 3.15
CA SER A 151 -8.64 -17.34 2.29
C SER A 151 -8.88 -16.06 3.08
N SER A 152 -9.48 -16.11 4.27
CA SER A 152 -9.69 -14.92 5.11
C SER A 152 -8.40 -14.30 5.66
N ILE A 153 -7.30 -15.06 5.65
CA ILE A 153 -5.95 -14.60 6.04
C ILE A 153 -5.26 -13.91 4.86
N LEU A 154 -5.62 -14.26 3.63
CA LEU A 154 -5.12 -13.63 2.41
C LEU A 154 -5.88 -12.34 2.17
N ARG A 155 -5.24 -11.20 2.48
CA ARG A 155 -5.82 -9.89 2.17
C ARG A 155 -5.34 -9.41 0.80
N GLU A 156 -6.30 -8.96 -0.01
CA GLU A 156 -6.00 -8.20 -1.22
C GLU A 156 -5.65 -6.77 -0.84
N LEU A 157 -4.70 -6.18 -1.56
CA LEU A 157 -4.39 -4.76 -1.44
C LEU A 157 -5.31 -4.00 -2.40
N ASP A 158 -6.36 -3.39 -1.86
CA ASP A 158 -7.21 -2.46 -2.62
C ASP A 158 -6.63 -1.04 -2.53
N VAL A 159 -6.46 -0.39 -3.68
CA VAL A 159 -5.83 0.92 -3.79
C VAL A 159 -6.84 1.93 -4.32
N ARG A 160 -7.05 2.99 -3.54
CA ARG A 160 -7.91 4.11 -3.90
C ARG A 160 -7.14 5.42 -3.90
N TYR A 161 -7.43 6.25 -4.89
CA TYR A 161 -6.97 7.65 -4.96
C TYR A 161 -8.05 8.60 -4.51
N ALA A 162 -7.67 9.58 -3.70
CA ALA A 162 -8.56 10.62 -3.22
C ALA A 162 -7.78 11.91 -2.95
N ASP A 163 -8.48 13.04 -3.01
CA ASP A 163 -7.95 14.33 -2.59
C ASP A 163 -7.55 14.30 -1.10
N ILE A 164 -6.55 15.11 -0.72
CA ILE A 164 -6.04 15.15 0.64
C ILE A 164 -7.09 15.60 1.68
N ASP A 165 -8.05 16.45 1.28
CA ASP A 165 -9.16 16.84 2.16
C ASP A 165 -10.06 15.64 2.47
N ILE A 166 -10.32 14.80 1.46
CA ILE A 166 -11.09 13.56 1.61
C ILE A 166 -10.35 12.60 2.54
N THR A 167 -9.05 12.37 2.36
CA THR A 167 -8.32 11.43 3.22
C THR A 167 -8.19 11.93 4.66
N ASN A 168 -8.00 13.25 4.87
CA ASN A 168 -8.07 13.86 6.20
C ASN A 168 -9.45 13.67 6.86
N GLY A 169 -10.52 13.78 6.07
CA GLY A 169 -11.89 13.54 6.53
C GLY A 169 -12.16 12.09 6.90
N LEU A 170 -11.73 11.14 6.05
CA LEU A 170 -11.87 9.70 6.29
C LEU A 170 -11.11 9.27 7.56
N ALA A 171 -9.87 9.71 7.73
CA ALA A 171 -9.08 9.34 8.90
C ALA A 171 -9.70 9.84 10.23
N ALA A 172 -10.41 10.97 10.19
CA ALA A 172 -11.14 11.51 11.35
C ALA A 172 -12.45 10.75 11.66
N ASN A 173 -12.88 9.84 10.78
CA ASN A 173 -14.01 8.94 10.99
C ASN A 173 -13.56 7.47 10.85
N PRO A 174 -12.80 6.94 11.83
CA PRO A 174 -12.24 5.59 11.78
C PRO A 174 -13.31 4.51 11.56
N ASP A 175 -14.48 4.60 12.17
CA ASP A 175 -15.48 3.51 12.04
C ASP A 175 -16.34 3.62 10.75
N GLY A 176 -15.98 4.52 9.85
CA GLY A 176 -16.62 4.65 8.54
C GLY A 176 -16.41 3.41 7.66
N PRO A 177 -17.44 2.98 6.89
CA PRO A 177 -17.36 1.77 6.07
C PRO A 177 -16.32 1.86 4.94
N ASP A 178 -15.96 3.07 4.54
CA ASP A 178 -15.02 3.35 3.44
C ASP A 178 -13.65 3.83 3.93
N THR A 179 -13.36 3.73 5.24
CA THR A 179 -12.15 4.28 5.83
C THR A 179 -10.97 3.30 5.70
N PRO A 180 -9.91 3.62 4.92
CA PRO A 180 -8.81 2.70 4.69
C PRO A 180 -8.02 2.35 5.96
N GLU A 181 -7.41 1.16 5.98
CA GLU A 181 -6.53 0.77 7.09
C GLU A 181 -5.15 1.40 7.01
N VAL A 182 -4.70 1.78 5.80
CA VAL A 182 -3.46 2.52 5.55
C VAL A 182 -3.76 3.65 4.59
N MET A 183 -3.36 4.89 4.90
CA MET A 183 -3.59 6.02 4.01
C MET A 183 -2.61 7.17 4.22
N LYS A 184 -2.55 8.07 3.23
CA LYS A 184 -1.86 9.35 3.32
C LYS A 184 -2.80 10.41 3.90
N ILE A 185 -2.34 11.15 4.90
CA ILE A 185 -3.02 12.33 5.45
C ILE A 185 -2.06 13.52 5.54
N SER A 186 -2.56 14.69 5.92
CA SER A 186 -1.74 15.81 6.34
C SER A 186 -1.18 15.59 7.75
N TYR A 187 0.05 16.03 8.02
CA TYR A 187 0.60 16.02 9.39
C TYR A 187 -0.28 16.77 10.39
N ALA A 188 -0.92 17.87 9.97
CA ALA A 188 -1.88 18.61 10.80
C ALA A 188 -3.13 17.79 11.22
N ALA A 189 -3.42 16.67 10.55
CA ALA A 189 -4.53 15.79 10.91
C ALA A 189 -4.13 14.72 11.95
N LEU A 190 -2.84 14.51 12.22
CA LEU A 190 -2.38 13.50 13.21
C LEU A 190 -3.02 13.65 14.60
N PRO A 191 -3.13 14.86 15.19
CA PRO A 191 -3.70 15.01 16.54
C PRO A 191 -5.12 14.44 16.68
N TYR A 192 -5.86 14.32 15.57
CA TYR A 192 -7.23 13.83 15.56
C TYR A 192 -7.34 12.31 15.42
N VAL A 193 -6.27 11.62 15.01
CA VAL A 193 -6.34 10.22 14.53
C VAL A 193 -5.36 9.29 15.22
N LEU A 194 -4.38 9.82 15.96
CA LEU A 194 -3.31 9.03 16.57
C LEU A 194 -3.78 8.00 17.61
N ASN A 195 -5.01 8.07 18.12
CA ASN A 195 -5.55 7.00 18.98
C ASN A 195 -5.87 5.72 18.20
N GLU A 196 -6.31 5.84 16.95
CA GLU A 196 -6.72 4.71 16.11
C GLU A 196 -5.66 4.29 15.09
N TYR A 197 -4.77 5.23 14.76
CA TYR A 197 -3.74 5.08 13.77
C TYR A 197 -2.35 5.34 14.35
N ALA A 198 -1.37 4.60 13.85
CA ALA A 198 0.05 4.83 14.05
C ALA A 198 0.63 5.60 12.85
N LEU A 199 1.53 6.55 13.12
CA LEU A 199 2.34 7.21 12.10
C LEU A 199 3.42 6.23 11.60
N LEU A 200 3.47 5.97 10.29
CA LEU A 200 4.57 5.21 9.71
C LEU A 200 5.79 6.13 9.50
N PRO A 201 7.02 5.69 9.85
CA PRO A 201 8.24 6.47 9.66
C PRO A 201 8.70 6.58 8.19
N ALA A 202 7.95 6.06 7.22
CA ALA A 202 8.31 6.03 5.81
C ALA A 202 7.08 6.27 4.92
N GLY A 203 7.33 6.72 3.68
CA GLY A 203 6.35 7.09 2.67
C GLY A 203 5.79 8.51 2.79
N GLY A 204 6.19 9.26 3.83
CA GLY A 204 5.75 10.63 4.05
C GLY A 204 6.38 11.67 3.11
N ALA A 205 5.86 12.88 3.16
CA ALA A 205 6.41 14.07 2.52
C ALA A 205 6.78 15.10 3.59
N LEU A 206 8.07 15.33 3.77
CA LEU A 206 8.67 16.29 4.69
C LEU A 206 9.96 16.78 4.06
N GLY A 207 10.31 18.06 4.23
CA GLY A 207 11.56 18.56 3.64
C GLY A 207 11.71 20.06 3.73
N ARG A 208 12.69 20.56 2.97
CA ARG A 208 12.99 21.99 2.86
C ARG A 208 12.62 22.52 1.50
N GLY A 209 12.25 23.81 1.44
CA GLY A 209 11.86 24.48 0.23
C GLY A 209 10.61 23.87 -0.43
N CYS A 210 9.83 23.07 0.30
CA CYS A 210 8.65 22.36 -0.19
C CYS A 210 7.34 22.91 0.38
N GLY A 211 7.38 24.07 1.05
CA GLY A 211 6.22 24.66 1.69
C GLY A 211 5.12 25.13 0.72
N PRO A 212 3.89 25.29 1.24
CA PRO A 212 2.78 25.89 0.50
C PRO A 212 3.04 27.37 0.20
N LEU A 213 2.39 27.87 -0.86
CA LEU A 213 2.52 29.27 -1.28
C LEU A 213 1.21 30.00 -1.10
N VAL A 214 1.28 31.29 -0.74
CA VAL A 214 0.15 32.22 -0.85
C VAL A 214 0.34 33.03 -2.11
N LEU A 215 -0.65 32.99 -2.99
CA LEU A 215 -0.64 33.65 -4.28
C LEU A 215 -1.70 34.75 -4.36
N THR A 216 -1.38 35.82 -5.08
CA THR A 216 -2.32 36.93 -5.38
C THR A 216 -2.26 37.28 -6.86
N ALA A 217 -3.32 37.90 -7.37
CA ALA A 217 -3.36 38.41 -8.75
C ALA A 217 -2.59 39.74 -8.92
N ASN A 218 -2.52 40.57 -7.86
CA ASN A 218 -1.96 41.93 -7.95
C ASN A 218 -0.46 42.02 -7.63
N GLY A 219 0.17 40.94 -7.16
CA GLY A 219 1.59 40.92 -6.81
C GLY A 219 1.97 41.64 -5.53
N THR A 220 1.01 41.94 -4.65
CA THR A 220 1.35 42.46 -3.33
C THR A 220 2.08 41.40 -2.50
N THR A 221 3.14 41.84 -1.81
CA THR A 221 3.85 41.03 -0.81
C THR A 221 3.56 41.49 0.62
N ASP A 222 2.73 42.53 0.79
CA ASP A 222 2.32 43.05 2.09
C ASP A 222 1.22 42.16 2.70
N PRO A 223 1.48 41.48 3.85
CA PRO A 223 0.49 40.63 4.51
C PRO A 223 -0.77 41.40 4.95
N ALA A 224 -0.67 42.71 5.20
CA ALA A 224 -1.83 43.53 5.59
C ALA A 224 -2.90 43.57 4.50
N TYR A 225 -2.55 43.25 3.24
CA TYR A 225 -3.51 43.07 2.17
C TYR A 225 -4.59 42.03 2.50
N LEU A 226 -4.26 40.96 3.23
CA LEU A 226 -5.21 39.88 3.55
C LEU A 226 -6.22 40.25 4.64
N SER A 227 -6.06 41.39 5.31
CA SER A 227 -6.92 41.82 6.41
C SER A 227 -8.36 41.98 5.93
N GLY A 228 -9.28 41.19 6.50
CA GLY A 228 -10.70 41.21 6.11
C GLY A 228 -11.01 40.69 4.69
N ARG A 229 -10.04 40.07 4.00
CA ARG A 229 -10.22 39.53 2.64
C ARG A 229 -10.55 38.04 2.62
N ARG A 230 -10.97 37.56 1.44
CA ARG A 230 -11.31 36.15 1.20
C ARG A 230 -10.09 35.37 0.73
N VAL A 231 -9.74 34.31 1.45
CA VAL A 231 -8.60 33.44 1.13
C VAL A 231 -9.10 32.03 0.84
N ALA A 232 -8.77 31.50 -0.33
CA ALA A 232 -9.07 30.12 -0.67
C ALA A 232 -8.02 29.16 -0.10
N VAL A 233 -8.46 28.05 0.46
CA VAL A 233 -7.60 27.01 1.05
C VAL A 233 -8.04 25.62 0.58
N PRO A 234 -7.12 24.64 0.48
CA PRO A 234 -7.45 23.32 -0.07
C PRO A 234 -8.19 22.42 0.93
N SER A 235 -8.05 22.68 2.23
CA SER A 235 -8.63 21.86 3.30
C SER A 235 -8.50 22.56 4.65
N GLU A 236 -9.49 22.43 5.52
CA GLU A 236 -9.47 22.94 6.90
C GLU A 236 -8.51 22.16 7.82
N ARG A 237 -8.08 20.96 7.41
CA ARG A 237 -7.19 20.08 8.20
C ARG A 237 -5.87 19.79 7.51
N SER A 238 -5.54 20.54 6.45
CA SER A 238 -4.24 20.42 5.81
C SER A 238 -3.12 21.06 6.61
N THR A 239 -1.90 20.53 6.47
CA THR A 239 -0.71 21.19 7.02
C THR A 239 -0.47 22.54 6.37
N ALA A 240 -0.85 22.70 5.11
CA ALA A 240 -0.78 23.98 4.44
C ALA A 240 -1.61 25.04 5.16
N TYR A 241 -2.85 24.72 5.50
CA TYR A 241 -3.73 25.65 6.20
C TYR A 241 -3.27 25.89 7.64
N LEU A 242 -2.74 24.88 8.33
CA LEU A 242 -2.13 25.06 9.64
C LEU A 242 -0.97 26.07 9.61
N LEU A 243 -0.03 25.92 8.67
CA LEU A 243 1.08 26.87 8.47
C LEU A 243 0.56 28.27 8.15
N PHE A 244 -0.44 28.37 7.29
CA PHE A 244 -1.07 29.64 6.96
C PHE A 244 -1.66 30.33 8.19
N ARG A 245 -2.37 29.60 9.06
CA ARG A 245 -2.93 30.16 10.30
C ARG A 245 -1.84 30.66 11.25
N LEU A 246 -0.77 29.88 11.43
CA LEU A 246 0.37 30.26 12.27
C LEU A 246 1.08 31.52 11.74
N TRP A 247 1.29 31.60 10.42
CA TRP A 247 1.88 32.77 9.77
C TRP A 247 0.95 33.98 9.85
N ALA A 248 -0.33 33.81 9.55
CA ALA A 248 -1.32 34.89 9.52
C ALA A 248 -1.51 35.53 10.90
N ALA A 249 -1.48 34.72 11.98
CA ALA A 249 -1.55 35.22 13.34
C ALA A 249 -0.43 36.20 13.70
N GLN A 250 0.75 36.06 13.08
CA GLN A 250 1.91 36.93 13.33
C GLN A 250 1.98 38.12 12.36
N ASN A 251 1.43 37.98 11.15
CA ASN A 251 1.72 38.88 10.04
C ASN A 251 0.51 39.66 9.53
N VAL A 252 -0.72 39.19 9.73
CA VAL A 252 -1.94 39.80 9.15
C VAL A 252 -2.69 40.58 10.25
N PRO A 253 -2.61 41.93 10.28
CA PRO A 253 -3.25 42.73 11.32
C PRO A 253 -4.77 42.59 11.26
N GLY A 254 -5.40 42.26 12.40
CA GLY A 254 -6.84 42.04 12.46
C GLY A 254 -7.33 40.73 11.83
N GLY A 255 -6.42 39.90 11.32
CA GLY A 255 -6.72 38.58 10.75
C GLY A 255 -7.34 38.63 9.36
N VAL A 256 -7.44 37.44 8.77
CA VAL A 256 -8.12 37.22 7.48
C VAL A 256 -9.64 37.35 7.63
N GLY A 257 -10.33 37.72 6.55
CA GLY A 257 -11.79 37.91 6.57
C GLY A 257 -12.57 36.61 6.49
N GLU A 258 -12.53 35.96 5.32
CA GLU A 258 -13.27 34.73 5.06
C GLU A 258 -12.31 33.65 4.54
N ILE A 259 -12.42 32.44 5.07
CA ILE A 259 -11.73 31.26 4.55
C ILE A 259 -12.70 30.50 3.67
N VAL A 260 -12.32 30.27 2.42
CA VAL A 260 -13.13 29.54 1.44
C VAL A 260 -12.45 28.23 1.10
N VAL A 261 -13.02 27.12 1.54
CA VAL A 261 -12.49 25.78 1.23
C VAL A 261 -12.91 25.39 -0.19
N MET A 262 -11.94 25.01 -1.03
CA MET A 262 -12.22 24.50 -2.38
C MET A 262 -11.11 23.54 -2.84
N PRO A 263 -11.39 22.63 -3.79
CA PRO A 263 -10.37 21.76 -4.38
C PRO A 263 -9.14 22.53 -4.87
N PHE A 264 -7.94 21.97 -4.68
CA PHE A 264 -6.68 22.69 -4.91
C PHE A 264 -6.52 23.16 -6.37
N ASP A 265 -7.05 22.41 -7.33
CA ASP A 265 -7.06 22.70 -8.76
C ASP A 265 -7.94 23.91 -9.13
N GLN A 266 -8.89 24.29 -8.26
CA GLN A 266 -9.78 25.44 -8.44
C GLN A 266 -9.23 26.74 -7.84
N ILE A 267 -8.23 26.66 -6.95
CA ILE A 267 -7.73 27.83 -6.21
C ILE A 267 -7.08 28.85 -7.16
N MET A 268 -6.14 28.43 -8.01
CA MET A 268 -5.46 29.35 -8.93
C MET A 268 -6.43 30.02 -9.94
N PRO A 269 -7.34 29.29 -10.61
CA PRO A 269 -8.39 29.91 -11.42
C PRO A 269 -9.25 30.93 -10.64
N ALA A 270 -9.64 30.62 -9.40
CA ALA A 270 -10.49 31.51 -8.60
C ALA A 270 -9.80 32.83 -8.24
N VAL A 271 -8.49 32.80 -7.96
CA VAL A 271 -7.69 34.01 -7.71
C VAL A 271 -7.50 34.82 -9.00
N ARG A 272 -7.15 34.16 -10.11
CA ARG A 272 -6.98 34.80 -11.43
C ARG A 272 -8.26 35.54 -11.86
N ASP A 273 -9.41 34.89 -11.67
CA ASP A 273 -10.71 35.43 -12.08
C ASP A 273 -11.26 36.49 -11.09
N GLY A 274 -10.54 36.82 -10.02
CA GLY A 274 -10.98 37.79 -9.00
C GLY A 274 -12.15 37.31 -8.12
N LYS A 275 -12.46 36.01 -8.15
CA LYS A 275 -13.50 35.41 -7.29
C LYS A 275 -13.03 35.31 -5.84
N ILE A 276 -11.71 35.22 -5.63
CA ILE A 276 -11.02 35.13 -4.35
C ILE A 276 -9.85 36.12 -4.36
N ASP A 277 -9.51 36.72 -3.20
CA ASP A 277 -8.45 37.73 -3.11
C ASP A 277 -7.03 37.13 -3.06
N ALA A 278 -6.87 35.97 -2.42
CA ALA A 278 -5.62 35.22 -2.35
C ALA A 278 -5.86 33.71 -2.24
N GLY A 279 -4.93 32.91 -2.73
CA GLY A 279 -5.03 31.45 -2.73
C GLY A 279 -3.85 30.80 -2.03
N LEU A 280 -4.13 29.93 -1.07
CA LEU A 280 -3.15 29.03 -0.49
C LEU A 280 -3.04 27.79 -1.37
N VAL A 281 -1.91 27.63 -2.06
CA VAL A 281 -1.70 26.54 -3.03
C VAL A 281 -0.65 25.54 -2.55
N ILE A 282 -0.79 24.31 -3.07
CA ILE A 282 0.02 23.13 -2.73
C ILE A 282 0.43 22.41 -4.03
N HIS A 283 1.14 21.28 -3.89
CA HIS A 283 1.49 20.39 -5.00
C HIS A 283 2.32 21.06 -6.11
N GLU A 284 2.01 20.80 -7.37
CA GLU A 284 2.68 21.32 -8.55
C GLU A 284 2.42 22.81 -8.81
N ALA A 285 1.45 23.42 -8.13
CA ALA A 285 1.09 24.83 -8.31
C ALA A 285 2.31 25.77 -8.16
N ARG A 286 3.31 25.37 -7.36
CA ARG A 286 4.56 26.13 -7.20
C ARG A 286 5.39 26.29 -8.47
N PHE A 287 5.23 25.38 -9.43
CA PHE A 287 5.94 25.39 -10.71
C PHE A 287 5.09 26.01 -11.83
N THR A 288 3.77 26.09 -11.64
CA THR A 288 2.82 26.43 -12.71
C THR A 288 2.05 27.73 -12.47
N TYR A 289 2.09 28.33 -11.27
CA TYR A 289 1.28 29.52 -10.96
C TYR A 289 1.55 30.72 -11.86
N GLN A 290 2.76 30.82 -12.42
CA GLN A 290 3.14 31.86 -13.37
C GLN A 290 2.32 31.79 -14.65
N ASN A 291 1.85 30.60 -15.04
CA ASN A 291 0.98 30.39 -16.20
C ASN A 291 -0.45 30.93 -15.97
N TYR A 292 -0.80 31.22 -14.71
CA TYR A 292 -2.07 31.82 -14.30
C TYR A 292 -1.97 33.33 -14.08
N ASP A 293 -0.85 33.97 -14.46
CA ASP A 293 -0.51 35.36 -14.16
C ASP A 293 -0.53 35.72 -12.67
N LEU A 294 -0.45 34.70 -11.81
CA LEU A 294 -0.41 34.88 -10.37
C LEU A 294 1.00 35.23 -9.90
N LYS A 295 1.07 35.84 -8.72
CA LYS A 295 2.30 36.29 -8.09
C LYS A 295 2.40 35.73 -6.67
N LEU A 296 3.61 35.33 -6.31
CA LEU A 296 3.94 34.90 -4.96
C LEU A 296 3.85 36.07 -3.97
N MET A 297 2.97 35.96 -2.99
CA MET A 297 2.94 36.86 -1.83
C MET A 297 3.89 36.35 -0.75
N THR A 298 3.76 35.08 -0.37
CA THR A 298 4.61 34.47 0.65
C THR A 298 4.81 32.97 0.41
N ASP A 299 6.01 32.50 0.71
CA ASP A 299 6.34 31.07 0.78
C ASP A 299 6.34 30.66 2.25
N LEU A 300 5.35 29.87 2.65
CA LEU A 300 5.17 29.46 4.04
C LEU A 300 6.25 28.47 4.49
N GLY A 301 6.91 27.80 3.54
CA GLY A 301 8.05 26.96 3.86
C GLY A 301 9.27 27.79 4.22
N ASN A 302 9.61 28.77 3.39
CA ASN A 302 10.72 29.69 3.68
C ASN A 302 10.50 30.45 4.99
N TRP A 303 9.26 30.88 5.27
CA TRP A 303 8.91 31.48 6.56
C TRP A 303 9.16 30.52 7.72
N TRP A 304 8.63 29.30 7.66
CA TRP A 304 8.78 28.30 8.72
C TRP A 304 10.25 27.94 8.98
N GLU A 305 11.02 27.73 7.92
CA GLU A 305 12.44 27.39 8.01
C GLU A 305 13.27 28.54 8.58
N SER A 306 12.95 29.79 8.22
CA SER A 306 13.63 30.95 8.77
C SER A 306 13.33 31.15 10.26
N ASP A 307 12.08 30.86 10.67
CA ASP A 307 11.62 31.02 12.06
C ASP A 307 12.15 29.91 12.98
N THR A 308 12.24 28.68 12.48
CA THR A 308 12.50 27.49 13.33
C THR A 308 13.82 26.79 13.04
N GLY A 309 14.40 26.99 11.85
CA GLY A 309 15.53 26.20 11.35
C GLY A 309 15.17 24.75 10.99
N LEU A 310 13.89 24.34 11.05
CA LEU A 310 13.45 22.96 10.86
C LEU A 310 12.79 22.74 9.49
N PRO A 311 12.87 21.51 8.92
CA PRO A 311 12.09 21.15 7.74
C PRO A 311 10.57 21.15 8.03
N ILE A 312 9.78 21.09 6.98
CA ILE A 312 8.32 21.24 7.05
C ILE A 312 7.64 19.87 6.87
N PRO A 313 6.89 19.38 7.87
CA PRO A 313 6.05 18.21 7.72
C PRO A 313 4.85 18.54 6.84
N LEU A 314 4.60 17.80 5.74
CA LEU A 314 3.45 18.06 4.86
C LEU A 314 2.45 16.91 4.87
N GLY A 315 2.89 15.72 4.42
CA GLY A 315 2.07 14.51 4.33
C GLY A 315 2.63 13.36 5.16
N ALA A 316 1.77 12.72 5.94
CA ALA A 316 2.06 11.53 6.74
C ALA A 316 1.42 10.30 6.12
N ILE A 317 2.05 9.13 6.28
CA ILE A 317 1.39 7.83 6.06
C ILE A 317 1.01 7.29 7.43
N ILE A 318 -0.25 6.88 7.56
CA ILE A 318 -0.77 6.29 8.79
C ILE A 318 -1.29 4.88 8.53
N ALA A 319 -1.21 4.01 9.55
CA ALA A 319 -1.77 2.67 9.52
C ALA A 319 -2.57 2.39 10.80
N ARG A 320 -3.65 1.61 10.71
CA ARG A 320 -4.42 1.21 11.89
C ARG A 320 -3.54 0.55 12.93
N ARG A 321 -3.75 0.87 14.21
CA ARG A 321 -2.94 0.31 15.31
C ARG A 321 -3.06 -1.21 15.48
N ASN A 322 -4.10 -1.85 14.92
CA ASN A 322 -4.24 -3.30 14.91
C ASN A 322 -3.40 -3.99 13.81
N LEU A 323 -2.74 -3.24 12.93
CA LEU A 323 -1.82 -3.74 11.92
C LEU A 323 -0.36 -3.67 12.41
N ASP A 324 0.51 -4.47 11.79
CA ASP A 324 1.95 -4.41 12.04
C ASP A 324 2.58 -3.20 11.34
N ALA A 325 2.68 -2.10 12.09
CA ALA A 325 3.23 -0.84 11.60
C ALA A 325 4.71 -0.94 11.19
N HIS A 326 5.52 -1.79 11.84
CA HIS A 326 6.93 -1.94 11.47
C HIS A 326 7.08 -2.62 10.11
N THR A 327 6.30 -3.67 9.85
CA THR A 327 6.29 -4.35 8.55
C THR A 327 5.80 -3.41 7.45
N LEU A 328 4.70 -2.68 7.68
CA LEU A 328 4.16 -1.71 6.72
C LEU A 328 5.15 -0.58 6.42
N ALA A 329 5.82 -0.05 7.44
CA ALA A 329 6.87 0.95 7.26
C ALA A 329 8.06 0.41 6.45
N GLY A 330 8.43 -0.86 6.67
CA GLY A 330 9.44 -1.56 5.88
C GLY A 330 9.05 -1.65 4.40
N TRP A 331 7.79 -1.96 4.09
CA TRP A 331 7.30 -2.00 2.71
C TRP A 331 7.27 -0.62 2.06
N ALA A 332 6.81 0.42 2.78
CA ALA A 332 6.82 1.78 2.28
C ALA A 332 8.25 2.25 1.96
N ARG A 333 9.21 1.98 2.84
CA ARG A 333 10.63 2.27 2.60
C ARG A 333 11.17 1.53 1.39
N ALA A 334 10.96 0.22 1.32
CA ALA A 334 11.43 -0.59 0.18
C ALA A 334 10.84 -0.10 -1.14
N SER A 335 9.58 0.36 -1.15
CA SER A 335 8.94 0.94 -2.33
C SER A 335 9.58 2.27 -2.76
N VAL A 336 9.90 3.16 -1.82
CA VAL A 336 10.62 4.41 -2.09
C VAL A 336 12.02 4.13 -2.65
N GLU A 337 12.77 3.23 -2.00
CA GLU A 337 14.12 2.85 -2.41
C GLU A 337 14.13 2.20 -3.81
N TYR A 338 13.13 1.36 -4.10
CA TYR A 338 12.95 0.77 -5.43
C TYR A 338 12.70 1.86 -6.49
N ALA A 339 11.80 2.81 -6.21
CA ALA A 339 11.52 3.92 -7.14
C ALA A 339 12.76 4.80 -7.39
N TRP A 340 13.65 4.98 -6.42
CA TRP A 340 14.93 5.67 -6.62
C TRP A 340 15.92 4.88 -7.46
N ALA A 341 16.00 3.55 -7.26
CA ALA A 341 16.86 2.69 -8.07
C ALA A 341 16.34 2.51 -9.50
N HIS A 342 15.01 2.61 -9.68
CA HIS A 342 14.29 2.33 -10.93
C HIS A 342 13.30 3.45 -11.29
N PRO A 343 13.74 4.70 -11.47
CA PRO A 343 12.83 5.85 -11.64
C PRO A 343 11.94 5.75 -12.87
N GLU A 344 12.36 5.02 -13.91
CA GLU A 344 11.57 4.82 -15.14
C GLU A 344 10.35 3.90 -14.93
N GLU A 345 10.41 2.95 -13.99
CA GLU A 345 9.37 1.92 -13.83
C GLU A 345 8.05 2.50 -13.30
N SER A 346 8.10 3.59 -12.55
CA SER A 346 6.92 4.26 -12.01
C SER A 346 6.34 5.36 -12.92
N LYS A 347 7.04 5.75 -14.00
CA LYS A 347 6.66 6.93 -14.80
C LYS A 347 5.27 6.81 -15.40
N THR A 348 4.98 5.73 -16.12
CA THR A 348 3.67 5.54 -16.75
C THR A 348 2.55 5.62 -15.72
N TYR A 349 2.74 4.96 -14.57
CA TYR A 349 1.79 4.97 -13.48
C TYR A 349 1.57 6.37 -12.89
N VAL A 350 2.65 7.14 -12.67
CA VAL A 350 2.54 8.52 -12.20
C VAL A 350 1.79 9.39 -13.20
N MET A 351 2.10 9.28 -14.50
CA MET A 351 1.46 10.09 -15.54
C MET A 351 -0.03 9.75 -15.73
N GLU A 352 -0.46 8.52 -15.47
CA GLU A 352 -1.88 8.12 -15.50
C GLU A 352 -2.70 8.75 -14.36
N HIS A 353 -2.04 9.22 -13.30
CA HIS A 353 -2.67 9.75 -12.09
C HIS A 353 -2.34 11.22 -11.78
N ALA A 354 -1.41 11.84 -12.52
CA ALA A 354 -1.04 13.23 -12.36
C ALA A 354 -2.05 14.17 -13.07
N GLN A 355 -2.30 15.35 -12.48
CA GLN A 355 -3.11 16.39 -13.12
C GLN A 355 -2.29 17.20 -14.13
N GLU A 356 -1.01 17.43 -13.84
CA GLU A 356 -0.07 18.06 -14.76
C GLU A 356 0.65 16.99 -15.59
N MET A 357 0.61 17.15 -16.91
CA MET A 357 1.14 16.19 -17.87
C MET A 357 2.53 16.58 -18.38
N ASP A 358 3.05 17.74 -17.98
CA ASP A 358 4.41 18.14 -18.26
C ASP A 358 5.42 17.24 -17.50
N PRO A 359 6.28 16.49 -18.23
CA PRO A 359 7.24 15.58 -17.60
C PRO A 359 8.29 16.29 -16.74
N ASP A 360 8.68 17.51 -17.11
CA ASP A 360 9.70 18.28 -16.37
C ASP A 360 9.11 18.79 -15.05
N VAL A 361 7.85 19.25 -15.06
CA VAL A 361 7.13 19.62 -13.82
C VAL A 361 6.94 18.41 -12.91
N THR A 362 6.60 17.25 -13.50
CA THR A 362 6.44 16.00 -12.74
C THR A 362 7.77 15.58 -12.09
N ALA A 363 8.89 15.64 -12.82
CA ALA A 363 10.20 15.34 -12.28
C ALA A 363 10.62 16.30 -11.16
N GLN A 364 10.36 17.60 -11.33
CA GLN A 364 10.61 18.60 -10.28
C GLN A 364 9.74 18.38 -9.04
N HIS A 365 8.48 18.00 -9.23
CA HIS A 365 7.57 17.65 -8.15
C HIS A 365 8.12 16.46 -7.35
N ILE A 366 8.44 15.36 -8.02
CA ILE A 366 9.00 14.16 -7.36
C ILE A 366 10.30 14.51 -6.63
N GLY A 367 11.24 15.18 -7.30
CA GLY A 367 12.54 15.52 -6.70
C GLY A 367 12.46 16.44 -5.49
N LEU A 368 11.40 17.25 -5.39
CA LEU A 368 11.18 18.13 -4.25
C LEU A 368 10.55 17.41 -3.05
N TYR A 369 9.55 16.54 -3.30
CA TYR A 369 8.73 15.96 -2.24
C TYR A 369 9.12 14.53 -1.84
N VAL A 370 9.93 13.84 -2.65
CA VAL A 370 10.44 12.49 -2.38
C VAL A 370 11.94 12.57 -2.08
N ASN A 371 12.30 12.49 -0.81
CA ASN A 371 13.67 12.69 -0.32
C ASN A 371 13.99 11.74 0.86
N GLU A 372 15.08 11.96 1.59
CA GLU A 372 15.50 11.11 2.71
C GLU A 372 14.40 10.88 3.75
N PHE A 373 13.55 11.88 4.02
CA PHE A 373 12.44 11.78 4.96
C PHE A 373 11.31 10.86 4.46
N SER A 374 11.21 10.67 3.15
CA SER A 374 10.29 9.70 2.54
C SER A 374 10.74 8.26 2.79
N ALA A 375 12.04 7.99 2.85
CA ALA A 375 12.53 6.66 3.20
C ALA A 375 12.52 6.44 4.72
N ASN A 376 12.86 7.46 5.50
CA ASN A 376 12.85 7.42 6.95
C ASN A 376 12.79 8.83 7.56
N LEU A 377 11.82 9.10 8.43
CA LEU A 377 11.72 10.39 9.13
C LEU A 377 13.00 10.74 9.91
N GLY A 378 13.62 9.76 10.57
CA GLY A 378 14.73 10.01 11.48
C GLY A 378 14.38 10.97 12.62
N ASP A 379 15.37 11.31 13.45
CA ASP A 379 15.12 12.20 14.59
C ASP A 379 14.79 13.63 14.16
N ASP A 380 15.37 14.11 13.05
CA ASP A 380 15.08 15.44 12.51
C ASP A 380 13.64 15.56 12.00
N GLY A 381 13.12 14.52 11.31
CA GLY A 381 11.73 14.50 10.86
C GLY A 381 10.76 14.49 12.03
N TYR A 382 11.00 13.66 13.06
CA TYR A 382 10.22 13.68 14.29
C TYR A 382 10.32 15.00 15.05
N GLY A 383 11.50 15.62 15.06
CA GLY A 383 11.72 16.95 15.64
C GLY A 383 10.88 18.03 14.95
N ALA A 384 10.84 18.02 13.61
CA ALA A 384 10.00 18.93 12.82
C ALA A 384 8.50 18.73 13.07
N ILE A 385 8.05 17.48 13.15
CA ILE A 385 6.63 17.16 13.45
C ILE A 385 6.26 17.66 14.84
N THR A 386 7.10 17.37 15.83
CA THR A 386 6.91 17.78 17.23
C THR A 386 6.87 19.30 17.36
N ALA A 387 7.76 20.02 16.67
CA ALA A 387 7.80 21.47 16.69
C ALA A 387 6.53 22.09 16.07
N LEU A 388 6.10 21.59 14.90
CA LEU A 388 4.89 22.08 14.23
C LEU A 388 3.64 21.84 15.07
N LEU A 389 3.39 20.58 15.46
CA LEU A 389 2.18 20.21 16.18
C LEU A 389 2.18 20.75 17.61
N GLY A 390 3.33 20.79 18.28
CA GLY A 390 3.47 21.39 19.60
C GLY A 390 3.19 22.90 19.60
N ARG A 391 3.62 23.63 18.56
CA ARG A 391 3.24 25.05 18.39
C ARG A 391 1.74 25.18 18.11
N ALA A 392 1.19 24.35 17.23
CA ALA A 392 -0.23 24.35 16.91
C ALA A 392 -1.12 24.08 18.13
N MET A 393 -0.73 23.15 19.02
CA MET A 393 -1.42 22.87 20.27
C MET A 393 -1.43 24.08 21.20
N LYS A 394 -0.28 24.74 21.38
CA LYS A 394 -0.16 25.95 22.23
C LYS A 394 -1.04 27.10 21.75
N GLU A 395 -1.20 27.22 20.44
CA GLU A 395 -2.05 28.22 19.79
C GLU A 395 -3.53 27.77 19.67
N GLY A 396 -3.89 26.59 20.20
CA GLY A 396 -5.25 26.05 20.15
C GLY A 396 -5.76 25.75 18.75
N LEU A 397 -4.86 25.51 17.78
CA LEU A 397 -5.20 25.25 16.37
C LEU A 397 -5.52 23.79 16.09
N VAL A 398 -5.06 22.88 16.97
CA VAL A 398 -5.30 21.43 16.95
C VAL A 398 -5.60 20.97 18.38
N PRO A 399 -6.28 19.83 18.58
CA PRO A 399 -6.51 19.28 19.91
C PRO A 399 -5.20 18.91 20.59
N GLU A 400 -5.21 18.93 21.92
CA GLU A 400 -4.12 18.36 22.70
C GLU A 400 -4.05 16.85 22.51
N PHE A 401 -2.83 16.33 22.38
CA PHE A 401 -2.56 14.90 22.26
C PHE A 401 -1.20 14.57 22.86
N ASP A 402 -0.96 13.29 23.12
CA ASP A 402 0.33 12.79 23.61
C ASP A 402 1.34 12.69 22.46
N LEU A 403 2.43 13.45 22.54
CA LEU A 403 3.50 13.46 21.54
C LEU A 403 4.21 12.11 21.43
N ASP A 404 4.18 11.28 22.48
CA ASP A 404 4.80 9.95 22.45
C ASP A 404 4.08 9.03 21.45
N LEU A 405 2.81 9.32 21.10
CA LEU A 405 2.07 8.57 20.08
C LEU A 405 2.61 8.76 18.65
N LEU A 406 3.51 9.72 18.42
CA LEU A 406 4.13 9.94 17.12
C LEU A 406 5.10 8.82 16.72
N ARG A 407 5.61 8.04 17.68
CA ARG A 407 6.56 6.95 17.42
C ARG A 407 5.89 5.59 17.64
N ILE A 408 6.30 4.61 16.83
CA ILE A 408 5.90 3.20 16.91
C ILE A 408 6.96 2.36 17.59
#